data_AF-A0AAV6ACC9-F1
#
_entry.id   AF-A0AAV6ACC9-F1
#
_cell.length_a   1.000
_cell.length_b   1.000
_cell.length_c   1.000
_cell.angle_alpha   90.00
_cell.angle_beta   90.00
_cell.angle_gamma   90.00
#
_symmetry.space_group_name_H-M   'P 1'
#
loop_
_entity.id
_entity.type
_entity.pdbx_description
1 polymer ?
#
loop_
_entity_poly.entity_id
_entity_poly.type
_entity_poly.pdbx_seq_one_letter_code
_entity_poly.pdbx_strand_id
1 'polypeptide(L)'
;SNKCVFCFIHQLPRGMRRSLYVKDDDFRLSFLHGNYITLTDLEEHELTRIEAQRLSPLYVSVHATDPELRHRLLGQPRLRRELLPIMERLTKAGIVMHAQIVLVPEWNDGAALERSVRELVHLHPGVATVAVVPVGLTRHRERLPQLRAHTAEEARALAATIAGWQRELLGTLGTRFVWASDEVYLHAGLPVPAATSYEGFPVIEDGVGLVRRFSDGFAATRRRLARPFPRPRHVTVVTGTLFAPRMRRLVESAPTENLTITVAPIVNDWFGHGIGVAGLLTAHDIQSQLAGRELGDLVLVPQVALSEKAGVFLDDLTLDDVSARLGVPVRAVEPSAAALVTALLGR
;
A
#
# COMPACT_ATOMS: atom_id res chain seq x y z
N SER A 1 21.31 1.48 8.70
CA SER A 1 20.23 1.56 7.71
C SER A 1 20.52 0.64 6.55
N ASN A 2 19.73 -0.43 6.49
CA ASN A 2 19.70 -1.43 5.40
C ASN A 2 19.51 -0.78 4.03
N LYS A 3 20.15 -1.35 3.00
CA LYS A 3 20.03 -0.90 1.61
C LYS A 3 19.22 -1.87 0.77
N CYS A 4 17.97 -2.12 1.16
CA CYS A 4 17.14 -3.12 0.51
C CYS A 4 17.09 -2.89 -1.01
N VAL A 5 17.23 -3.98 -1.77
CA VAL A 5 17.34 -3.94 -3.25
C VAL A 5 16.06 -3.42 -3.93
N PHE A 6 14.95 -3.43 -3.20
CA PHE A 6 13.63 -2.94 -3.58
C PHE A 6 13.19 -1.69 -2.80
N CYS A 7 14.05 -1.09 -1.97
CA CYS A 7 13.66 0.07 -1.14
C CYS A 7 13.21 1.23 -2.03
N PHE A 8 11.94 1.66 -1.89
CA PHE A 8 11.37 2.73 -2.73
C PHE A 8 12.18 4.04 -2.65
N ILE A 9 12.72 4.39 -1.48
CA ILE A 9 13.55 5.59 -1.26
C ILE A 9 14.78 5.60 -2.17
N HIS A 10 15.40 4.44 -2.42
CA HIS A 10 16.57 4.34 -3.31
C HIS A 10 16.20 4.42 -4.80
N GLN A 11 14.90 4.38 -5.11
CA GLN A 11 14.35 4.47 -6.46
C GLN A 11 13.70 5.85 -6.72
N LEU A 12 13.93 6.83 -5.85
CA LEU A 12 13.43 8.19 -6.03
C LEU A 12 14.37 8.97 -6.98
N PRO A 13 13.83 9.67 -7.99
CA PRO A 13 14.62 10.61 -8.77
C PRO A 13 15.11 11.76 -7.89
N ARG A 14 16.10 12.53 -8.36
CA ARG A 14 16.51 13.78 -7.69
C ARG A 14 15.43 14.85 -7.84
N GLY A 15 15.34 15.76 -6.86
CA GLY A 15 14.43 16.91 -6.92
C GLY A 15 13.00 16.62 -6.46
N MET A 16 12.77 15.50 -5.77
CA MET A 16 11.53 15.26 -5.05
C MET A 16 11.53 15.99 -3.70
N ARG A 17 10.36 16.09 -3.06
CA ARG A 17 10.24 16.68 -1.73
C ARG A 17 11.22 16.02 -0.74
N ARG A 18 11.91 16.83 0.06
CA ARG A 18 13.02 16.37 0.92
C ARG A 18 12.63 15.27 1.91
N SER A 19 11.39 15.29 2.40
CA SER A 19 10.90 14.30 3.37
C SER A 19 10.84 12.87 2.81
N LEU A 20 10.78 12.67 1.50
CA LEU A 20 10.76 11.33 0.89
C LEU A 20 12.11 10.62 0.92
N TYR A 21 13.22 11.35 1.08
CA TYR A 21 14.55 10.76 1.13
C TYR A 21 14.97 10.31 2.53
N VAL A 22 14.12 10.52 3.55
CA VAL A 22 14.39 10.12 4.92
C VAL A 22 13.92 8.68 5.11
N LYS A 23 14.84 7.79 5.49
CA LYS A 23 14.54 6.40 5.84
C LYS A 23 14.41 6.28 7.36
N ASP A 24 13.19 6.08 7.84
CA ASP A 24 12.90 5.99 9.27
C ASP A 24 12.83 4.52 9.72
N ASP A 25 13.98 4.01 10.19
CA ASP A 25 14.11 2.67 10.78
C ASP A 25 13.87 2.69 12.33
N ASP A 26 13.16 3.69 12.88
CA ASP A 26 12.96 3.88 14.33
C ASP A 26 11.83 3.01 14.89
N PHE A 27 12.14 2.14 15.85
CA PHE A 27 11.17 1.22 16.49
C PHE A 27 10.06 1.92 17.28
N ARG A 28 10.27 3.16 17.75
CA ARG A 28 9.22 3.94 18.42
C ARG A 28 8.16 4.37 17.42
N LEU A 29 8.58 4.72 16.19
CA LEU A 29 7.65 5.04 15.10
C LEU A 29 6.98 3.77 14.57
N SER A 30 7.61 2.60 14.69
CA SER A 30 6.95 1.31 14.42
C SER A 30 5.74 1.10 15.31
N PHE A 31 5.92 1.26 16.61
CA PHE A 31 4.84 1.15 17.60
C PHE A 31 3.78 2.25 17.45
N LEU A 32 4.19 3.51 17.25
CA LEU A 32 3.26 4.66 17.25
C LEU A 32 2.52 4.84 15.91
N HIS A 33 3.13 4.45 14.79
CA HIS A 33 2.65 4.80 13.44
C HIS A 33 2.64 3.63 12.45
N GLY A 34 2.98 2.42 12.87
CA GLY A 34 2.99 1.27 11.98
C GLY A 34 4.20 1.19 11.04
N ASN A 35 5.27 1.94 11.34
CA ASN A 35 6.46 1.93 10.49
C ASN A 35 7.21 0.59 10.58
N TYR A 36 7.60 0.06 9.43
CA TYR A 36 8.25 -1.24 9.36
C TYR A 36 9.74 -1.17 9.70
N ILE A 37 10.18 -1.96 10.68
CA ILE A 37 11.59 -2.10 11.09
C ILE A 37 12.14 -3.47 10.69
N THR A 38 13.44 -3.54 10.39
CA THR A 38 14.07 -4.81 9.99
C THR A 38 14.54 -5.65 11.18
N LEU A 39 14.52 -5.11 12.40
CA LEU A 39 15.06 -5.66 13.67
C LEU A 39 16.58 -5.95 13.68
N THR A 40 17.21 -6.19 12.54
CA THR A 40 18.61 -6.62 12.45
C THR A 40 19.61 -5.48 12.58
N ASP A 41 19.15 -4.23 12.43
CA ASP A 41 19.97 -3.03 12.66
C ASP A 41 19.93 -2.57 14.14
N LEU A 42 19.12 -3.22 15.00
CA LEU A 42 18.97 -2.84 16.40
C LEU A 42 20.11 -3.37 17.28
N GLU A 43 20.62 -2.49 18.13
CA GLU A 43 21.57 -2.82 19.18
C GLU A 43 20.90 -3.56 20.35
N GLU A 44 21.71 -4.23 21.16
CA GLU A 44 21.24 -5.04 22.30
C GLU A 44 20.45 -4.23 23.34
N HIS A 45 20.88 -3.00 23.58
CA HIS A 45 20.21 -2.09 24.50
C HIS A 45 18.83 -1.64 23.97
N GLU A 46 18.66 -1.55 22.64
CA GLU A 46 17.39 -1.21 22.00
C GLU A 46 16.39 -2.37 22.12
N LEU A 47 16.85 -3.61 21.87
CA LEU A 47 16.03 -4.81 22.08
C LEU A 47 15.59 -4.93 23.54
N THR A 48 16.52 -4.75 24.48
CA THR A 48 16.21 -4.77 25.92
C THR A 48 15.19 -3.69 26.28
N ARG A 49 15.25 -2.52 25.66
CA ARG A 49 14.31 -1.43 25.88
C ARG A 49 12.92 -1.76 25.34
N ILE A 50 12.82 -2.37 24.16
CA ILE A 50 11.55 -2.86 23.59
C ILE A 50 10.87 -3.82 24.58
N GLU A 51 11.63 -4.76 25.14
CA GLU A 51 11.14 -5.74 26.11
C GLU A 51 10.69 -5.08 27.42
N ALA A 52 11.58 -4.27 28.01
CA ALA A 52 11.32 -3.61 29.30
C ALA A 52 10.10 -2.67 29.24
N GLN A 53 9.89 -2.01 28.11
CA GLN A 53 8.77 -1.08 27.90
C GLN A 53 7.54 -1.74 27.26
N ARG A 54 7.62 -3.03 26.90
CA ARG A 54 6.57 -3.79 26.21
C ARG A 54 6.01 -3.07 24.97
N LEU A 55 6.90 -2.56 24.12
CA LEU A 55 6.50 -1.81 22.92
C LEU A 55 5.85 -2.75 21.91
N SER A 56 4.51 -2.76 21.88
CA SER A 56 3.70 -3.71 21.12
C SER A 56 2.41 -3.04 20.61
N PRO A 57 1.96 -3.27 19.36
CA PRO A 57 2.58 -4.17 18.39
C PRO A 57 3.81 -3.56 17.69
N LEU A 58 4.63 -4.41 17.08
CA LEU A 58 5.72 -4.00 16.17
C LEU A 58 5.44 -4.45 14.73
N TYR A 59 5.86 -3.65 13.77
CA TYR A 59 5.72 -3.94 12.34
C TYR A 59 7.10 -4.32 11.78
N VAL A 60 7.24 -5.57 11.33
CA VAL A 60 8.54 -6.19 11.05
C VAL A 60 8.70 -6.52 9.57
N SER A 61 9.72 -5.93 8.96
CA SER A 61 10.15 -6.18 7.58
C SER A 61 10.93 -7.50 7.51
N VAL A 62 10.22 -8.61 7.29
CA VAL A 62 10.79 -9.96 7.25
C VAL A 62 11.46 -10.21 5.91
N HIS A 63 10.70 -10.09 4.82
CA HIS A 63 11.07 -10.37 3.42
C HIS A 63 11.50 -11.82 3.11
N ALA A 64 12.33 -12.43 3.94
CA ALA A 64 12.67 -13.84 3.91
C ALA A 64 13.18 -14.25 5.30
N THR A 65 12.96 -15.50 5.71
CA THR A 65 13.52 -16.03 6.96
C THR A 65 14.87 -16.71 6.77
N ASP A 66 15.17 -17.15 5.54
CA ASP A 66 16.50 -17.62 5.17
C ASP A 66 17.55 -16.51 5.35
N PRO A 67 18.59 -16.69 6.19
CA PRO A 67 19.54 -15.63 6.50
C PRO A 67 20.28 -15.09 5.26
N GLU A 68 20.74 -15.96 4.35
CA GLU A 68 21.52 -15.54 3.19
C GLU A 68 20.66 -14.75 2.18
N LEU A 69 19.49 -15.29 1.85
CA LEU A 69 18.52 -14.63 0.99
C LEU A 69 18.08 -13.29 1.59
N ARG A 70 17.80 -13.26 2.90
CA ARG A 70 17.42 -12.02 3.58
C ARG A 70 18.52 -10.97 3.52
N HIS A 71 19.78 -11.34 3.76
CA HIS A 71 20.91 -10.41 3.62
C HIS A 71 21.03 -9.88 2.19
N ARG A 72 20.82 -10.72 1.17
CA ARG A 72 20.79 -10.28 -0.23
C ARG A 72 19.68 -9.26 -0.48
N LEU A 73 18.46 -9.54 -0.01
CA LEU A 73 17.31 -8.66 -0.13
C LEU A 73 17.51 -7.31 0.58
N LEU A 74 18.18 -7.31 1.73
CA LEU A 74 18.52 -6.11 2.51
C LEU A 74 19.75 -5.34 2.03
N GLY A 75 20.38 -5.77 0.92
CA GLY A 75 21.54 -5.09 0.36
C GLY A 75 22.82 -5.29 1.15
N GLN A 76 23.03 -6.51 1.67
CA GLN A 76 24.23 -6.94 2.39
C GLN A 76 24.55 -6.06 3.61
N PRO A 77 23.68 -6.06 4.64
CA PRO A 77 23.91 -5.24 5.82
C PRO A 77 25.19 -5.61 6.57
N ARG A 78 25.76 -4.61 7.24
CA ARG A 78 26.97 -4.78 8.07
C ARG A 78 26.72 -5.74 9.23
N LEU A 79 25.56 -5.62 9.89
CA LEU A 79 25.14 -6.53 10.95
C LEU A 79 24.37 -7.70 10.32
N ARG A 80 24.89 -8.92 10.52
CA ARG A 80 24.31 -10.16 10.00
C ARG A 80 23.63 -10.97 11.10
N ARG A 81 22.79 -10.31 11.89
CA ARG A 81 21.99 -10.97 12.93
C ARG A 81 20.89 -11.79 12.27
N GLU A 82 20.67 -12.99 12.78
CA GLU A 82 19.55 -13.82 12.36
C GLU A 82 18.22 -13.25 12.89
N LEU A 83 17.21 -13.20 12.02
CA LEU A 83 15.93 -12.57 12.34
C LEU A 83 15.10 -13.41 13.31
N LEU A 84 14.97 -14.72 13.06
CA LEU A 84 14.08 -15.59 13.83
C LEU A 84 14.42 -15.61 15.33
N PRO A 85 15.69 -15.73 15.76
CA PRO A 85 16.03 -15.66 17.19
C PRO A 85 15.62 -14.34 17.86
N ILE A 86 15.70 -13.21 17.15
CA ILE A 86 15.24 -11.91 17.66
C ILE A 86 13.71 -11.92 17.80
N MET A 87 13.00 -12.39 16.79
CA MET A 87 11.53 -12.47 16.83
C MET A 87 11.07 -13.41 17.95
N GLU A 88 11.68 -14.58 18.12
CA GLU A 88 11.40 -15.51 19.22
C GLU A 88 11.63 -14.90 20.60
N ARG A 89 12.70 -14.11 20.74
CA ARG A 89 12.97 -13.39 21.98
C ARG A 89 11.85 -12.38 22.28
N LEU A 90 11.44 -11.59 21.28
CA LEU A 90 10.38 -10.60 21.43
C LEU A 90 9.01 -11.25 21.68
N THR A 91 8.69 -12.38 21.05
CA THR A 91 7.45 -13.12 21.33
C THR A 91 7.43 -13.65 22.77
N LYS A 92 8.56 -14.19 23.27
CA LYS A 92 8.70 -14.61 24.68
C LYS A 92 8.54 -13.45 25.66
N ALA A 93 8.91 -12.23 25.26
CA ALA A 93 8.67 -11.01 26.03
C ALA A 93 7.22 -10.48 25.95
N GLY A 94 6.33 -11.16 25.20
CA GLY A 94 4.93 -10.78 25.04
C GLY A 94 4.67 -9.67 24.03
N ILE A 95 5.63 -9.41 23.13
CA ILE A 95 5.48 -8.44 22.05
C ILE A 95 4.74 -9.09 20.88
N VAL A 96 3.66 -8.46 20.43
CA VAL A 96 2.92 -8.84 19.23
C VAL A 96 3.56 -8.22 18.01
N MET A 97 3.70 -8.97 16.92
CA MET A 97 4.33 -8.53 15.68
C MET A 97 3.43 -8.75 14.46
N HIS A 98 3.41 -7.75 13.57
CA HIS A 98 2.87 -7.83 12.22
C HIS A 98 4.03 -7.92 11.23
N ALA A 99 4.11 -9.02 10.49
CA ALA A 99 5.19 -9.26 9.55
C ALA A 99 4.82 -8.80 8.13
N GLN A 100 5.78 -8.27 7.39
CA GLN A 100 5.64 -7.95 5.97
C GLN A 100 6.70 -8.67 5.14
N ILE A 101 6.26 -9.20 4.00
CA ILE A 101 7.09 -9.78 2.96
C ILE A 101 6.83 -9.03 1.65
N VAL A 102 7.78 -8.17 1.28
CA VAL A 102 7.92 -7.67 -0.09
C VAL A 102 8.42 -8.81 -0.96
N LEU A 103 7.55 -9.30 -1.84
CA LEU A 103 7.81 -10.41 -2.72
C LEU A 103 8.50 -9.92 -3.99
N VAL A 104 9.65 -10.51 -4.28
CA VAL A 104 10.50 -10.27 -5.44
C VAL A 104 10.54 -11.56 -6.25
N PRO A 105 10.01 -11.56 -7.49
CA PRO A 105 10.02 -12.74 -8.34
C PRO A 105 11.42 -13.35 -8.47
N GLU A 106 11.51 -14.67 -8.44
CA GLU A 106 12.74 -15.48 -8.59
C GLU A 106 13.76 -15.34 -7.45
N TRP A 107 13.45 -14.54 -6.42
CA TRP A 107 14.33 -14.33 -5.27
C TRP A 107 13.75 -14.95 -4.01
N ASN A 108 12.55 -14.52 -3.61
CA ASN A 108 11.88 -14.96 -2.38
C ASN A 108 10.45 -15.42 -2.60
N ASP A 109 10.10 -15.84 -3.81
CA ASP A 109 8.85 -16.50 -4.15
C ASP A 109 8.93 -18.03 -4.04
N GLY A 110 7.83 -18.71 -4.39
CA GLY A 110 7.74 -20.17 -4.37
C GLY A 110 8.11 -20.78 -3.01
N ALA A 111 9.08 -21.71 -3.02
CA ALA A 111 9.52 -22.42 -1.83
C ALA A 111 10.12 -21.50 -0.75
N ALA A 112 10.76 -20.39 -1.12
CA ALA A 112 11.33 -19.44 -0.17
C ALA A 112 10.22 -18.66 0.57
N LEU A 113 9.16 -18.28 -0.14
CA LEU A 113 7.98 -17.68 0.46
C LEU A 113 7.29 -18.68 1.39
N GLU A 114 7.08 -19.91 0.93
CA GLU A 114 6.46 -20.95 1.74
C GLU A 114 7.24 -21.18 3.03
N ARG A 115 8.56 -21.40 2.95
CA ARG A 115 9.42 -21.54 4.12
C ARG A 115 9.23 -20.37 5.09
N SER A 116 9.26 -19.14 4.58
CA SER A 116 9.12 -17.94 5.42
C SER A 116 7.76 -17.90 6.15
N VAL A 117 6.66 -18.19 5.44
CA VAL A 117 5.33 -18.24 6.06
C VAL A 117 5.25 -19.35 7.10
N ARG A 118 5.77 -20.55 6.80
CA ARG A 118 5.74 -21.70 7.71
C ARG A 118 6.56 -21.46 8.97
N GLU A 119 7.76 -20.89 8.86
CA GLU A 119 8.59 -20.56 10.02
C GLU A 119 7.93 -19.45 10.87
N LEU A 120 7.30 -18.44 10.26
CA LEU A 120 6.56 -17.41 11.00
C LEU A 120 5.32 -17.97 11.72
N VAL A 121 4.64 -18.98 11.16
CA VAL A 121 3.50 -19.66 11.82
C VAL A 121 3.93 -20.26 13.17
N HIS A 122 5.16 -20.78 13.29
CA HIS A 122 5.66 -21.33 14.57
C HIS A 122 5.81 -20.26 15.67
N LEU A 123 5.81 -18.98 15.30
CA LEU A 123 5.88 -17.85 16.24
C LEU A 123 4.50 -17.31 16.62
N HIS A 124 3.41 -17.88 16.10
CA HIS A 124 2.04 -17.55 16.51
C HIS A 124 1.79 -17.96 17.98
N PRO A 125 1.10 -17.15 18.80
CA PRO A 125 0.40 -15.90 18.46
C PRO A 125 1.26 -14.64 18.54
N GLY A 126 2.55 -14.75 18.88
CA GLY A 126 3.44 -13.59 18.99
C GLY A 126 3.68 -12.89 17.65
N VAL A 127 3.77 -13.63 16.55
CA VAL A 127 3.49 -13.09 15.21
C VAL A 127 2.00 -13.23 14.95
N ALA A 128 1.30 -12.12 14.79
CA ALA A 128 -0.15 -12.11 14.61
C ALA A 128 -0.55 -12.21 13.14
N THR A 129 0.21 -11.57 12.24
CA THR A 129 -0.14 -11.50 10.82
C THR A 129 1.10 -11.50 9.92
N VAL A 130 0.90 -11.91 8.67
CA VAL A 130 1.87 -11.80 7.58
C VAL A 130 1.20 -11.14 6.37
N ALA A 131 1.64 -9.94 6.00
CA ALA A 131 1.27 -9.28 4.76
C ALA A 131 2.28 -9.62 3.65
N VAL A 132 1.80 -10.11 2.51
CA VAL A 132 2.61 -10.38 1.32
C VAL A 132 2.27 -9.33 0.25
N VAL A 133 3.24 -8.49 -0.08
CA VAL A 133 3.08 -7.37 -0.99
C VAL A 133 4.01 -7.55 -2.20
N PRO A 134 3.56 -7.32 -3.45
CA PRO A 134 4.45 -7.41 -4.60
C PRO A 134 5.46 -6.27 -4.58
N VAL A 135 6.64 -6.50 -5.15
CA VAL A 135 7.66 -5.45 -5.28
C VAL A 135 7.20 -4.29 -6.15
N GLY A 136 7.28 -3.07 -5.62
CA GLY A 136 7.10 -1.83 -6.36
C GLY A 136 8.42 -1.38 -7.01
N LEU A 137 8.43 -1.26 -8.34
CA LEU A 137 9.60 -0.88 -9.13
C LEU A 137 9.36 0.41 -9.90
N THR A 138 10.18 1.42 -9.64
CA THR A 138 10.19 2.64 -10.45
C THR A 138 11.17 2.50 -11.63
N ARG A 139 11.08 3.40 -12.61
CA ARG A 139 12.05 3.51 -13.72
C ARG A 139 13.41 4.05 -13.28
N HIS A 140 13.51 4.65 -12.08
CA HIS A 140 14.74 5.29 -11.58
C HIS A 140 15.63 4.31 -10.82
N ARG A 141 15.97 3.18 -11.45
CA ARG A 141 16.70 2.06 -10.83
C ARG A 141 18.04 1.71 -11.49
N GLU A 142 18.59 2.59 -12.32
CA GLU A 142 19.79 2.32 -13.14
C GLU A 142 21.01 1.80 -12.34
N ARG A 143 21.11 2.16 -11.04
CA ARG A 143 22.22 1.78 -10.15
C ARG A 143 21.88 0.67 -9.15
N LEU A 144 20.69 0.07 -9.28
CA LEU A 144 20.20 -0.99 -8.40
C LEU A 144 20.18 -2.34 -9.13
N PRO A 145 20.15 -3.46 -8.41
CA PRO A 145 19.97 -4.77 -9.03
C PRO A 145 18.73 -4.80 -9.94
N GLN A 146 18.87 -5.48 -11.08
CA GLN A 146 17.76 -5.72 -11.98
C GLN A 146 16.75 -6.64 -11.29
N LEU A 147 15.53 -6.13 -11.12
CA LEU A 147 14.38 -6.83 -10.59
C LEU A 147 13.26 -6.68 -11.60
N ARG A 148 12.31 -7.62 -11.59
CA ARG A 148 11.09 -7.56 -12.40
C ARG A 148 9.85 -7.53 -11.51
N ALA A 149 8.78 -6.96 -12.02
CA ALA A 149 7.47 -7.06 -11.41
C ALA A 149 6.86 -8.46 -11.65
N HIS A 150 5.85 -8.81 -10.87
CA HIS A 150 5.05 -10.00 -11.11
C HIS A 150 4.23 -9.86 -12.38
N THR A 151 4.07 -10.95 -13.12
CA THR A 151 3.07 -11.04 -14.19
C THR A 151 1.66 -11.23 -13.59
N ALA A 152 0.63 -11.04 -14.41
CA ALA A 152 -0.74 -11.30 -13.97
C ALA A 152 -0.95 -12.78 -13.62
N GLU A 153 -0.28 -13.69 -14.34
CA GLU A 153 -0.30 -15.13 -14.10
C GLU A 153 0.35 -15.49 -12.76
N GLU A 154 1.51 -14.89 -12.46
CA GLU A 154 2.20 -15.07 -11.17
C GLU A 154 1.37 -14.50 -10.01
N ALA A 155 0.71 -13.36 -10.20
CA ALA A 155 -0.19 -12.78 -9.20
C ALA A 155 -1.40 -13.69 -8.94
N ARG A 156 -1.97 -14.33 -9.97
CA ARG A 156 -3.05 -15.33 -9.81
C ARG A 156 -2.56 -16.55 -9.04
N ALA A 157 -1.38 -17.07 -9.37
CA ALA A 157 -0.77 -18.20 -8.68
C ALA A 157 -0.53 -17.88 -7.20
N LEU A 158 0.03 -16.70 -6.90
CA LEU A 158 0.25 -16.23 -5.54
C LEU A 158 -1.07 -16.15 -4.73
N ALA A 159 -2.11 -15.55 -5.30
CA ALA A 159 -3.41 -15.45 -4.66
C ALA A 159 -4.01 -16.84 -4.36
N ALA A 160 -3.85 -17.80 -5.27
CA ALA A 160 -4.31 -19.17 -5.08
C ALA A 160 -3.52 -19.91 -3.99
N THR A 161 -2.19 -19.74 -3.96
CA THR A 161 -1.30 -20.32 -2.94
C THR A 161 -1.66 -19.79 -1.55
N ILE A 162 -1.80 -18.46 -1.40
CA ILE A 162 -2.19 -17.84 -0.14
C ILE A 162 -3.58 -18.31 0.29
N ALA A 163 -4.55 -18.42 -0.63
CA ALA A 163 -5.88 -18.97 -0.31
C ALA A 163 -5.81 -20.44 0.17
N GLY A 164 -4.85 -21.22 -0.34
CA GLY A 164 -4.55 -22.56 0.15
C GLY A 164 -4.11 -22.55 1.62
N TRP A 165 -3.08 -21.76 1.94
CA TRP A 165 -2.59 -21.61 3.31
C TRP A 165 -3.66 -21.06 4.25
N GLN A 166 -4.42 -20.07 3.82
CA GLN A 166 -5.50 -19.48 4.61
C GLN A 166 -6.56 -20.51 5.03
N ARG A 167 -6.92 -21.48 4.17
CA ARG A 167 -7.86 -22.55 4.53
C ARG A 167 -7.28 -23.48 5.60
N GLU A 168 -6.00 -23.82 5.46
CA GLU A 168 -5.29 -24.67 6.42
C GLU A 168 -5.16 -23.97 7.79
N LEU A 169 -4.65 -22.74 7.79
CA LEU A 169 -4.36 -21.96 9.00
C LEU A 169 -5.62 -21.54 9.74
N LEU A 170 -6.73 -21.28 9.03
CA LEU A 170 -8.00 -20.99 9.69
C LEU A 170 -8.49 -22.19 10.53
N GLY A 171 -8.24 -23.42 10.06
CA GLY A 171 -8.60 -24.63 10.80
C GLY A 171 -7.70 -24.93 12.00
N THR A 172 -6.41 -24.57 11.92
CA THR A 172 -5.42 -24.90 12.97
C THR A 172 -5.19 -23.78 13.97
N LEU A 173 -5.19 -22.51 13.52
CA LEU A 173 -4.93 -21.32 14.34
C LEU A 173 -6.19 -20.51 14.66
N GLY A 174 -7.29 -20.74 13.95
CA GLY A 174 -8.50 -19.91 14.04
C GLY A 174 -8.38 -18.55 13.34
N THR A 175 -7.29 -18.33 12.60
CA THR A 175 -7.04 -17.12 11.79
C THR A 175 -6.42 -17.51 10.45
N ARG A 176 -6.67 -16.71 9.42
CA ARG A 176 -6.02 -16.85 8.11
C ARG A 176 -4.52 -16.57 8.13
N PHE A 177 -4.04 -15.79 9.11
CA PHE A 177 -2.64 -15.46 9.41
C PHE A 177 -1.84 -14.74 8.31
N VAL A 178 -1.98 -15.13 7.04
CA VAL A 178 -1.29 -14.59 5.88
C VAL A 178 -2.28 -13.98 4.89
N TRP A 179 -1.99 -12.78 4.40
CA TRP A 179 -2.80 -12.09 3.39
C TRP A 179 -1.94 -11.52 2.28
N ALA A 180 -2.44 -11.61 1.05
CA ALA A 180 -1.90 -10.83 -0.07
C ALA A 180 -2.44 -9.39 -0.01
N SER A 181 -1.64 -8.40 -0.42
CA SER A 181 -2.16 -7.06 -0.65
C SER A 181 -3.19 -7.05 -1.79
N ASP A 182 -4.06 -6.04 -1.78
CA ASP A 182 -5.09 -5.87 -2.80
C ASP A 182 -4.49 -5.72 -4.21
N GLU A 183 -3.25 -5.23 -4.31
CA GLU A 183 -2.51 -5.12 -5.56
C GLU A 183 -2.33 -6.47 -6.27
N VAL A 184 -2.12 -7.57 -5.51
CA VAL A 184 -2.03 -8.91 -6.09
C VAL A 184 -3.34 -9.27 -6.82
N TYR A 185 -4.49 -9.02 -6.19
CA TYR A 185 -5.78 -9.32 -6.79
C TYR A 185 -6.08 -8.42 -7.99
N LEU A 186 -5.75 -7.13 -7.90
CA LEU A 186 -5.98 -6.18 -8.98
C LEU A 186 -5.13 -6.48 -10.21
N HIS A 187 -3.83 -6.76 -10.06
CA HIS A 187 -2.96 -7.18 -11.16
C HIS A 187 -3.37 -8.53 -11.76
N ALA A 188 -3.83 -9.46 -10.93
CA ALA A 188 -4.36 -10.74 -11.36
C ALA A 188 -5.69 -10.64 -12.14
N GLY A 189 -6.36 -9.49 -12.10
CA GLY A 189 -7.71 -9.32 -12.63
C GLY A 189 -8.78 -10.06 -11.83
N LEU A 190 -8.49 -10.36 -10.55
CA LEU A 190 -9.37 -11.10 -9.65
C LEU A 190 -10.20 -10.15 -8.77
N PRO A 191 -11.39 -10.58 -8.31
CA PRO A 191 -12.10 -9.86 -7.27
C PRO A 191 -11.31 -9.93 -5.95
N VAL A 192 -11.28 -8.84 -5.20
CA VAL A 192 -10.74 -8.85 -3.83
C VAL A 192 -11.65 -9.68 -2.90
N PRO A 193 -11.09 -10.37 -1.89
CA PRO A 193 -11.84 -11.14 -0.90
C PRO A 193 -13.00 -10.38 -0.25
N ALA A 194 -13.95 -11.10 0.34
CA ALA A 194 -15.02 -10.50 1.16
C ALA A 194 -14.46 -9.90 2.45
N ALA A 195 -15.15 -8.93 3.06
CA ALA A 195 -14.70 -8.25 4.28
C ALA A 195 -14.37 -9.21 5.43
N THR A 196 -15.15 -10.28 5.59
CA THR A 196 -14.94 -11.30 6.63
C THR A 196 -13.61 -12.05 6.47
N SER A 197 -13.06 -12.13 5.25
CA SER A 197 -11.76 -12.77 5.02
C SER A 197 -10.57 -11.96 5.55
N TYR A 198 -10.77 -10.69 5.89
CA TYR A 198 -9.72 -9.80 6.39
C TYR A 198 -9.66 -9.74 7.92
N GLU A 199 -10.58 -10.42 8.64
CA GLU A 199 -10.50 -10.60 10.10
C GLU A 199 -10.31 -9.30 10.89
N GLY A 200 -11.00 -8.23 10.47
CA GLY A 200 -10.91 -6.92 11.11
C GLY A 200 -9.85 -5.98 10.51
N PHE A 201 -9.22 -6.36 9.39
CA PHE A 201 -8.25 -5.55 8.64
C PHE A 201 -7.00 -5.16 9.47
N PRO A 202 -6.29 -6.13 10.08
CA PRO A 202 -5.21 -5.85 11.03
C PRO A 202 -3.94 -5.23 10.40
N VAL A 203 -3.81 -5.29 9.06
CA VAL A 203 -2.64 -4.80 8.30
C VAL A 203 -3.08 -4.01 7.07
N ILE A 204 -4.10 -3.15 7.24
CA ILE A 204 -4.65 -2.37 6.13
C ILE A 204 -3.64 -1.38 5.54
N GLU A 205 -2.68 -0.96 6.36
CA GLU A 205 -1.55 -0.10 6.04
C GLU A 205 -0.63 -0.72 4.97
N ASP A 206 -0.59 -2.06 4.87
CA ASP A 206 0.13 -2.80 3.81
C ASP A 206 -0.67 -2.93 2.51
N GLY A 207 -1.79 -2.22 2.41
CA GLY A 207 -2.69 -2.33 1.27
C GLY A 207 -3.52 -3.61 1.27
N VAL A 208 -3.70 -4.25 2.42
CA VAL A 208 -4.51 -5.46 2.59
C VAL A 208 -5.95 -5.06 2.96
N GLY A 209 -6.86 -5.08 1.99
CA GLY A 209 -8.28 -4.82 2.19
C GLY A 209 -8.74 -3.37 2.02
N LEU A 210 -7.87 -2.45 1.56
CA LEU A 210 -8.24 -1.08 1.20
C LEU A 210 -9.37 -1.02 0.18
N VAL A 211 -9.28 -1.80 -0.89
CA VAL A 211 -10.25 -1.90 -1.98
C VAL A 211 -11.58 -2.43 -1.47
N ARG A 212 -11.53 -3.45 -0.60
CA ARG A 212 -12.73 -4.02 0.02
C ARG A 212 -13.41 -2.98 0.91
N ARG A 213 -12.67 -2.38 1.85
CA ARG A 213 -13.17 -1.35 2.77
C ARG A 213 -13.77 -0.16 2.02
N PHE A 214 -13.10 0.30 0.96
CA PHE A 214 -13.61 1.37 0.11
C PHE A 214 -14.88 0.94 -0.64
N SER A 215 -14.90 -0.24 -1.25
CA SER A 215 -16.05 -0.74 -2.02
C SER A 215 -17.29 -0.85 -1.13
N ASP A 216 -17.15 -1.42 0.06
CA ASP A 216 -18.26 -1.63 0.99
C ASP A 216 -18.75 -0.29 1.56
N GLY A 217 -17.83 0.61 1.92
CA GLY A 217 -18.16 1.97 2.33
C GLY A 217 -18.87 2.77 1.25
N PHE A 218 -18.50 2.58 -0.02
CA PHE A 218 -19.15 3.24 -1.15
C PHE A 218 -20.55 2.69 -1.36
N ALA A 219 -20.71 1.36 -1.34
CA ALA A 219 -22.02 0.72 -1.43
C ALA A 219 -22.98 1.19 -0.32
N ALA A 220 -22.48 1.38 0.89
CA ALA A 220 -23.26 1.89 2.03
C ALA A 220 -23.67 3.36 1.88
N THR A 221 -22.87 4.19 1.18
CA THR A 221 -23.07 5.65 1.13
C THR A 221 -23.62 6.17 -0.20
N ARG A 222 -23.50 5.42 -1.30
CA ARG A 222 -23.88 5.86 -2.66
C ARG A 222 -25.34 6.30 -2.81
N ARG A 223 -26.27 5.78 -2.00
CA ARG A 223 -27.69 6.19 -2.04
C ARG A 223 -27.88 7.69 -1.75
N ARG A 224 -26.91 8.33 -1.08
CA ARG A 224 -26.92 9.78 -0.86
C ARG A 224 -26.81 10.58 -2.16
N LEU A 225 -26.24 9.99 -3.22
CA LEU A 225 -26.11 10.59 -4.55
C LEU A 225 -27.42 10.58 -5.35
N ALA A 226 -28.46 9.86 -4.87
CA ALA A 226 -29.76 9.79 -5.54
C ALA A 226 -30.55 11.10 -5.47
N ARG A 227 -30.14 12.06 -4.64
CA ARG A 227 -30.80 13.36 -4.56
C ARG A 227 -30.38 14.20 -5.77
N PRO A 228 -31.32 14.71 -6.57
CA PRO A 228 -30.99 15.48 -7.76
C PRO A 228 -30.27 16.78 -7.38
N PHE A 229 -29.26 17.12 -8.16
CA PHE A 229 -28.67 18.44 -8.12
C PHE A 229 -29.61 19.44 -8.83
N PRO A 230 -29.76 20.68 -8.32
CA PRO A 230 -30.58 21.71 -8.97
C PRO A 230 -30.14 22.06 -10.38
N ARG A 231 -28.86 21.82 -10.72
CA ARG A 231 -28.27 22.00 -12.04
C ARG A 231 -27.38 20.80 -12.36
N PRO A 232 -27.20 20.43 -13.64
CA PRO A 232 -26.21 19.44 -14.04
C PRO A 232 -24.83 19.79 -13.46
N ARG A 233 -24.19 18.80 -12.86
CA ARG A 233 -22.86 18.89 -12.28
C ARG A 233 -21.98 17.81 -12.87
N HIS A 234 -20.74 18.16 -13.23
CA HIS A 234 -19.75 17.21 -13.73
C HIS A 234 -18.51 17.24 -12.82
N VAL A 235 -18.14 16.08 -12.28
CA VAL A 235 -16.96 15.94 -11.42
C VAL A 235 -16.03 14.89 -12.02
N THR A 236 -14.75 15.23 -12.17
CA THR A 236 -13.72 14.25 -12.54
C THR A 236 -12.95 13.77 -11.29
N VAL A 237 -12.83 12.46 -11.14
CA VAL A 237 -12.18 11.78 -10.00
C VAL A 237 -10.89 11.15 -10.48
N VAL A 238 -9.77 11.67 -10.01
CA VAL A 238 -8.42 11.20 -10.29
C VAL A 238 -8.10 9.98 -9.42
N THR A 239 -7.49 8.96 -10.02
CA THR A 239 -6.97 7.79 -9.30
C THR A 239 -5.81 7.16 -10.08
N GLY A 240 -5.03 6.30 -9.43
CA GLY A 240 -4.05 5.47 -10.12
C GLY A 240 -4.72 4.42 -11.02
N THR A 241 -4.00 3.98 -12.05
CA THR A 241 -4.47 3.02 -13.06
C THR A 241 -4.95 1.69 -12.47
N LEU A 242 -4.35 1.25 -11.36
CA LEU A 242 -4.63 -0.04 -10.74
C LEU A 242 -6.06 -0.12 -10.18
N PHE A 243 -6.52 0.97 -9.52
CA PHE A 243 -7.85 1.02 -8.91
C PHE A 243 -8.95 1.53 -9.85
N ALA A 244 -8.58 2.20 -10.94
CA ALA A 244 -9.53 2.86 -11.84
C ALA A 244 -10.66 1.95 -12.38
N PRO A 245 -10.40 0.69 -12.81
CA PRO A 245 -11.47 -0.20 -13.28
C PRO A 245 -12.48 -0.56 -12.18
N ARG A 246 -12.05 -0.58 -10.91
CA ARG A 246 -12.94 -0.81 -9.78
C ARG A 246 -13.71 0.47 -9.42
N MET A 247 -13.04 1.62 -9.41
CA MET A 247 -13.69 2.92 -9.17
C MET A 247 -14.81 3.18 -10.19
N ARG A 248 -14.57 2.93 -11.49
CA ARG A 248 -15.59 3.07 -12.55
C ARG A 248 -16.85 2.27 -12.24
N ARG A 249 -16.70 0.97 -11.98
CA ARG A 249 -17.83 0.10 -11.61
C ARG A 249 -18.58 0.58 -10.37
N LEU A 250 -17.86 1.14 -9.38
CA LEU A 250 -18.50 1.69 -8.19
C LEU A 250 -19.35 2.91 -8.53
N VAL A 251 -18.78 3.91 -9.23
CA VAL A 251 -19.51 5.14 -9.57
C VAL A 251 -20.66 4.89 -10.56
N GLU A 252 -20.49 3.97 -11.52
CA GLU A 252 -21.55 3.53 -12.45
C GLU A 252 -22.72 2.86 -11.72
N SER A 253 -22.47 2.21 -10.58
CA SER A 253 -23.51 1.60 -9.75
C SER A 253 -24.26 2.60 -8.85
N ALA A 254 -23.82 3.86 -8.80
CA ALA A 254 -24.45 4.87 -7.98
C ALA A 254 -25.69 5.44 -8.67
N PRO A 255 -26.83 5.58 -7.96
CA PRO A 255 -27.96 6.32 -8.48
C PRO A 255 -27.58 7.81 -8.52
N THR A 256 -27.38 8.37 -9.71
CA THR A 256 -27.03 9.78 -9.91
C THR A 256 -28.08 10.46 -10.79
N GLU A 257 -28.56 11.62 -10.37
CA GLU A 257 -29.44 12.48 -11.16
C GLU A 257 -28.83 13.88 -11.23
N ASN A 258 -28.67 14.43 -12.44
CA ASN A 258 -27.92 15.67 -12.71
C ASN A 258 -26.46 15.67 -12.20
N LEU A 259 -25.85 14.49 -12.02
CA LEU A 259 -24.43 14.35 -11.65
C LEU A 259 -23.73 13.39 -12.60
N THR A 260 -22.76 13.91 -13.36
CA THR A 260 -21.84 13.14 -14.17
C THR A 260 -20.53 12.94 -13.40
N ILE A 261 -20.07 11.70 -13.29
CA ILE A 261 -18.81 11.36 -12.61
C ILE A 261 -17.87 10.73 -13.64
N THR A 262 -16.75 11.38 -13.91
CA THR A 262 -15.71 10.85 -14.81
C THR A 262 -14.54 10.32 -14.00
N VAL A 263 -14.23 9.03 -14.11
CA VAL A 263 -13.02 8.47 -13.49
C VAL A 263 -11.83 8.63 -14.43
N ALA A 264 -10.85 9.42 -14.00
CA ALA A 264 -9.61 9.69 -14.71
C ALA A 264 -8.44 8.86 -14.11
N PRO A 265 -8.08 7.71 -14.74
CA PRO A 265 -6.83 7.03 -14.41
C PRO A 265 -5.65 7.89 -14.88
N ILE A 266 -4.67 8.08 -14.00
CA ILE A 266 -3.41 8.75 -14.33
C ILE A 266 -2.32 7.71 -14.45
N VAL A 267 -1.71 7.63 -15.63
CA VAL A 267 -0.52 6.81 -15.88
C VAL A 267 0.66 7.47 -15.18
N ASN A 268 1.46 6.69 -14.45
CA ASN A 268 2.61 7.24 -13.75
C ASN A 268 3.80 7.35 -14.72
N ASP A 269 3.82 8.42 -15.51
CA ASP A 269 4.97 8.71 -16.37
C ASP A 269 6.18 9.07 -15.53
N TRP A 270 6.01 9.69 -14.35
CA TRP A 270 7.13 10.14 -13.53
C TRP A 270 7.98 9.01 -12.94
N PHE A 271 7.36 8.06 -12.24
CA PHE A 271 8.00 6.89 -11.63
C PHE A 271 7.99 5.67 -12.54
N GLY A 272 7.24 5.68 -13.64
CA GLY A 272 7.17 4.58 -14.60
C GLY A 272 5.85 3.80 -14.53
N HIS A 273 5.45 3.25 -15.67
CA HIS A 273 4.10 2.73 -15.91
C HIS A 273 3.72 1.51 -15.06
N GLY A 274 4.69 0.85 -14.42
CA GLY A 274 4.45 -0.21 -13.45
C GLY A 274 3.86 0.27 -12.12
N ILE A 275 3.94 1.58 -11.83
CA ILE A 275 3.38 2.18 -10.62
C ILE A 275 1.93 2.61 -10.88
N GLY A 276 0.97 1.82 -10.39
CA GLY A 276 -0.47 2.07 -10.61
C GLY A 276 -1.25 2.62 -9.43
N VAL A 277 -0.59 2.94 -8.31
CA VAL A 277 -1.23 3.35 -7.06
C VAL A 277 -1.47 4.86 -6.97
N ALA A 278 -2.55 5.25 -6.28
CA ALA A 278 -2.96 6.65 -6.15
C ALA A 278 -1.99 7.51 -5.31
N GLY A 279 -1.32 6.93 -4.31
CA GLY A 279 -0.41 7.67 -3.42
C GLY A 279 0.91 8.09 -4.08
N LEU A 280 1.20 7.59 -5.28
CA LEU A 280 2.43 7.88 -6.03
C LEU A 280 2.19 8.79 -7.25
N LEU A 281 1.01 9.40 -7.36
CA LEU A 281 0.71 10.35 -8.42
C LEU A 281 1.42 11.68 -8.18
N THR A 282 1.98 12.24 -9.24
CA THR A 282 2.59 13.57 -9.25
C THR A 282 1.62 14.61 -9.80
N ALA A 283 1.79 15.87 -9.44
CA ALA A 283 1.02 16.95 -10.05
C ALA A 283 1.32 17.04 -11.55
N HIS A 284 2.57 16.83 -11.96
CA HIS A 284 2.99 16.82 -13.35
C HIS A 284 2.20 15.80 -14.19
N ASP A 285 2.09 14.55 -13.74
CA ASP A 285 1.37 13.50 -14.47
C ASP A 285 -0.13 13.82 -14.55
N ILE A 286 -0.72 14.37 -13.47
CA ILE A 286 -2.11 14.81 -13.47
C ILE A 286 -2.32 15.94 -14.48
N GLN A 287 -1.49 16.99 -14.44
CA GLN A 287 -1.60 18.14 -15.31
C GLN A 287 -1.42 17.77 -16.78
N SER A 288 -0.41 16.97 -17.12
CA SER A 288 -0.10 16.60 -18.50
C SER A 288 -1.20 15.76 -19.15
N GLN A 289 -1.84 14.87 -18.39
CA GLN A 289 -2.87 13.96 -18.90
C GLN A 289 -4.30 14.52 -18.84
N LEU A 290 -4.53 15.59 -18.07
CA LEU A 290 -5.84 16.23 -17.95
C LEU A 290 -5.96 17.57 -18.67
N ALA A 291 -4.84 18.24 -18.99
CA ALA A 291 -4.87 19.50 -19.72
C ALA A 291 -5.61 19.37 -21.07
N GLY A 292 -6.53 20.31 -21.34
CA GLY A 292 -7.31 20.35 -22.58
C GLY A 292 -8.45 19.34 -22.67
N ARG A 293 -8.74 18.58 -21.61
CA ARG A 293 -9.90 17.67 -21.55
C ARG A 293 -11.11 18.37 -20.94
N GLU A 294 -12.29 17.81 -21.17
CA GLU A 294 -13.52 18.24 -20.50
C GLU A 294 -13.56 17.67 -19.07
N LEU A 295 -13.17 18.50 -18.09
CA LEU A 295 -13.01 18.10 -16.68
C LEU A 295 -14.27 18.34 -15.83
N GLY A 296 -15.19 19.17 -16.32
CA GLY A 296 -16.39 19.57 -15.60
C GLY A 296 -16.14 20.70 -14.59
N ASP A 297 -16.91 20.69 -13.50
CA ASP A 297 -16.94 21.74 -12.49
C ASP A 297 -15.85 21.58 -11.41
N LEU A 298 -15.33 20.37 -11.23
CA LEU A 298 -14.41 20.04 -10.13
C LEU A 298 -13.58 18.80 -10.45
N VAL A 299 -12.28 18.87 -10.15
CA VAL A 299 -11.38 17.71 -10.13
C VAL A 299 -11.13 17.29 -8.68
N LEU A 300 -11.38 16.03 -8.38
CA LEU A 300 -11.08 15.41 -7.09
C LEU A 300 -9.79 14.59 -7.21
N VAL A 301 -8.80 14.90 -6.38
CA VAL A 301 -7.52 14.17 -6.31
C VAL A 301 -7.41 13.39 -5.01
N PRO A 302 -6.73 12.23 -5.00
CA PRO A 302 -6.57 11.44 -3.78
C PRO A 302 -5.62 12.16 -2.82
N GLN A 303 -6.08 12.43 -1.59
CA GLN A 303 -5.26 13.11 -0.57
C GLN A 303 -3.98 12.36 -0.23
N VAL A 304 -3.97 11.03 -0.41
CA VAL A 304 -2.77 10.19 -0.22
C VAL A 304 -1.63 10.50 -1.20
N ALA A 305 -1.89 11.24 -2.30
CA ALA A 305 -0.84 11.75 -3.19
C ALA A 305 -0.13 13.00 -2.63
N LEU A 306 -0.69 13.61 -1.58
CA LEU A 306 -0.21 14.83 -0.98
C LEU A 306 0.53 14.52 0.34
N SER A 307 1.45 15.39 0.72
CA SER A 307 2.04 15.36 2.05
C SER A 307 1.04 15.84 3.10
N GLU A 308 0.92 15.11 4.21
CA GLU A 308 -0.02 15.49 5.30
C GLU A 308 0.28 16.87 5.89
N LYS A 309 1.56 17.25 5.97
CA LYS A 309 1.99 18.50 6.61
C LYS A 309 1.95 19.71 5.68
N ALA A 310 2.34 19.54 4.42
CA ALA A 310 2.56 20.65 3.50
C ALA A 310 1.50 20.75 2.39
N GLY A 311 0.62 19.75 2.22
CA GLY A 311 -0.43 19.79 1.21
C GLY A 311 0.09 19.81 -0.23
N VAL A 312 1.35 19.41 -0.45
CA VAL A 312 2.00 19.36 -1.77
C VAL A 312 2.16 17.92 -2.26
N PHE A 313 2.16 17.75 -3.58
CA PHE A 313 2.45 16.50 -4.28
C PHE A 313 3.93 16.08 -4.12
N LEU A 314 4.33 14.96 -4.71
CA LEU A 314 5.69 14.42 -4.61
C LEU A 314 6.74 15.30 -5.33
N ASP A 315 6.29 16.07 -6.32
CA ASP A 315 7.02 17.03 -7.15
C ASP A 315 6.91 18.49 -6.66
N ASP A 316 6.61 18.69 -5.37
CA ASP A 316 6.53 19.98 -4.66
C ASP A 316 5.47 20.98 -5.18
N LEU A 317 4.67 20.61 -6.16
CA LEU A 317 3.52 21.40 -6.63
C LEU A 317 2.33 21.30 -5.67
N THR A 318 1.53 22.36 -5.61
CA THR A 318 0.32 22.49 -4.79
C THR A 318 -0.95 22.13 -5.57
N LEU A 319 -2.08 22.01 -4.85
CA LEU A 319 -3.40 21.91 -5.50
C LEU A 319 -3.72 23.14 -6.35
N ASP A 320 -3.28 24.33 -5.94
CA ASP A 320 -3.51 25.58 -6.65
C ASP A 320 -2.73 25.61 -7.98
N ASP A 321 -1.51 25.07 -8.02
CA ASP A 321 -0.74 24.92 -9.25
C ASP A 321 -1.45 23.99 -10.25
N VAL A 322 -2.00 22.88 -9.77
CA VAL A 322 -2.81 21.97 -10.59
C VAL A 322 -4.10 22.66 -11.05
N SER A 323 -4.79 23.36 -10.16
CA SER A 323 -6.02 24.09 -10.49
C SER A 323 -5.80 25.16 -11.55
N ALA A 324 -4.75 25.98 -11.39
CA ALA A 324 -4.38 27.01 -12.34
C ALA A 324 -4.05 26.43 -13.72
N ARG A 325 -3.34 25.28 -13.76
CA ARG A 325 -2.99 24.61 -15.02
C ARG A 325 -4.19 23.98 -15.73
N LEU A 326 -5.14 23.43 -14.96
CA LEU A 326 -6.32 22.76 -15.50
C LEU A 326 -7.48 23.71 -15.80
N GLY A 327 -7.47 24.93 -15.23
CA GLY A 327 -8.55 25.90 -15.40
C GLY A 327 -9.84 25.54 -14.67
N VAL A 328 -9.80 24.55 -13.77
CA VAL A 328 -10.93 24.08 -12.97
C VAL A 328 -10.49 23.93 -11.51
N PRO A 329 -11.40 24.09 -10.52
CA PRO A 329 -11.08 23.84 -9.13
C PRO A 329 -10.58 22.41 -8.90
N VAL A 330 -9.57 22.25 -8.05
CA VAL A 330 -9.01 20.96 -7.65
C VAL A 330 -9.13 20.81 -6.14
N ARG A 331 -9.62 19.66 -5.67
CA ARG A 331 -9.76 19.39 -4.24
C ARG A 331 -9.23 18.01 -3.88
N ALA A 332 -8.44 17.95 -2.81
CA ALA A 332 -8.01 16.71 -2.19
C ALA A 332 -9.16 16.01 -1.46
N VAL A 333 -9.24 14.70 -1.58
CA VAL A 333 -10.24 13.87 -0.92
C VAL A 333 -9.53 12.73 -0.18
N GLU A 334 -9.85 12.59 1.11
CA GLU A 334 -9.39 11.45 1.90
C GLU A 334 -9.69 10.13 1.17
N PRO A 335 -8.84 9.09 1.34
CA PRO A 335 -8.99 7.79 0.67
C PRO A 335 -10.13 6.96 1.30
N SER A 336 -11.29 7.57 1.58
CA SER A 336 -12.47 6.94 2.15
C SER A 336 -13.68 7.15 1.25
N ALA A 337 -14.56 6.16 1.21
CA ALA A 337 -15.76 6.24 0.40
C ALA A 337 -16.73 7.34 0.86
N ALA A 338 -16.82 7.58 2.17
CA ALA A 338 -17.66 8.63 2.73
C ALA A 338 -17.16 10.03 2.35
N ALA A 339 -15.84 10.24 2.35
CA ALA A 339 -15.24 11.48 1.88
C ALA A 339 -15.49 11.68 0.38
N LEU A 340 -15.32 10.65 -0.45
CA LEU A 340 -15.64 10.74 -1.88
C LEU A 340 -17.11 11.11 -2.12
N VAL A 341 -18.05 10.42 -1.48
CA VAL A 341 -19.49 10.73 -1.63
C VAL A 341 -19.81 12.15 -1.16
N THR A 342 -19.23 12.60 -0.06
CA THR A 342 -19.41 13.97 0.44
C THR A 342 -18.83 14.99 -0.54
N ALA A 343 -17.66 14.71 -1.11
CA ALA A 343 -17.02 15.56 -2.07
C ALA A 343 -17.82 15.66 -3.39
N LEU A 344 -18.38 14.54 -3.86
CA LEU A 344 -19.27 14.49 -5.03
C LEU A 344 -20.55 15.32 -4.80
N LEU A 345 -21.06 15.35 -3.56
CA LEU A 345 -22.19 16.19 -3.15
C LEU A 345 -21.89 17.69 -3.07
N GLY A 346 -20.64 18.10 -3.31
CA GLY A 346 -20.21 19.49 -3.20
C GLY A 346 -20.22 20.02 -1.76
N ARG A 347 -20.14 19.12 -0.78
CA ARG A 347 -20.07 19.45 0.66
C ARG A 347 -18.65 19.36 1.18
#